data_AF-A0AAE8SSB9-F1
#
_entry.id   AF-A0AAE8SSB9-F1
#
_cell.length_a   1.000
_cell.length_b   1.000
_cell.length_c   1.000
_cell.angle_alpha   90.00
_cell.angle_beta   90.00
_cell.angle_gamma   90.00
#
_symmetry.space_group_name_H-M   'P 1'
#
loop_
_entity.id
_entity.type
_entity.pdbx_description
1 polymer ?
#
loop_
_entity_poly.entity_id
_entity_poly.type
_entity_poly.pdbx_seq_one_letter_code
_entity_poly.pdbx_strand_id
1 'polypeptide(L)'
;MDPNTPASSASAAPTADGQEYASMQKRIEELQKQHPESSDKLGSGFWVPGMQLGADINTSLDQSTRDSLNACIASVFMSKFDPSVLPAKRAEVQTILADYPDMAKTMDAMIFQNEKAWASLRDYAAKKETEDGVDVFGVSCAAEEK
;
A
#
# COMPACT_ATOMS: atom_id res chain seq x y z
N MET A 1 48.29 4.62 18.21
CA MET A 1 47.03 4.35 18.92
C MET A 1 45.93 5.03 18.12
N ASP A 2 45.41 4.33 17.13
CA ASP A 2 44.13 4.60 16.45
C ASP A 2 42.94 4.49 17.43
N PRO A 3 41.69 4.77 17.01
CA PRO A 3 41.20 5.79 16.09
C PRO A 3 39.95 6.49 16.69
N ASN A 4 39.51 7.63 16.15
CA ASN A 4 38.10 8.01 16.29
C ASN A 4 37.61 8.73 15.03
N THR A 5 37.40 7.91 14.02
CA THR A 5 36.45 8.16 12.93
C THR A 5 35.04 8.02 13.52
N PRO A 6 34.19 9.06 13.52
CA PRO A 6 32.76 8.80 13.59
C PRO A 6 32.35 8.16 12.26
N ALA A 7 32.18 6.84 12.32
CA ALA A 7 31.57 6.05 11.29
C ALA A 7 30.19 6.61 10.95
N SER A 8 29.98 6.78 9.65
CA SER A 8 28.74 6.43 8.96
C SER A 8 27.46 7.00 9.59
N SER A 9 27.16 8.27 9.30
CA SER A 9 25.78 8.63 9.03
C SER A 9 25.38 7.99 7.70
N ALA A 10 25.13 6.69 7.72
CA ALA A 10 24.38 6.01 6.67
C ALA A 10 22.92 6.44 6.83
N SER A 11 22.63 7.68 6.46
CA SER A 11 21.29 8.06 6.05
C SER A 11 21.10 7.50 4.63
N ALA A 12 21.01 6.18 4.53
CA ALA A 12 20.70 5.49 3.29
C ALA A 12 19.22 5.12 3.31
N ALA A 13 18.36 6.11 3.08
CA ALA A 13 17.20 5.89 2.22
C ALA A 13 17.59 6.55 0.89
N PRO A 14 17.61 5.84 -0.25
CA PRO A 14 16.38 5.25 -0.80
C PRO A 14 16.58 3.93 -1.59
N THR A 15 15.64 3.01 -1.55
CA THR A 15 15.55 1.95 -2.58
C THR A 15 14.10 1.67 -2.96
N ALA A 16 13.43 2.69 -3.52
CA ALA A 16 12.79 2.51 -4.83
C ALA A 16 13.58 3.44 -5.76
N ASP A 17 13.86 3.03 -7.00
CA ASP A 17 14.72 3.81 -7.91
C ASP A 17 14.30 5.29 -7.90
N GLY A 18 15.25 6.22 -7.70
CA GLY A 18 14.93 7.66 -7.54
C GLY A 18 14.10 8.25 -8.69
N GLN A 19 14.03 7.56 -9.84
CA GLN A 19 13.13 7.87 -10.95
C GLN A 19 11.65 7.57 -10.67
N GLU A 20 11.31 6.51 -9.93
CA GLU A 20 9.92 6.18 -9.58
C GLU A 20 9.36 7.23 -8.62
N TYR A 21 10.15 7.65 -7.64
CA TYR A 21 9.81 8.75 -6.73
C TYR A 21 9.59 10.06 -7.47
N ALA A 22 10.51 10.44 -8.35
CA ALA A 22 10.39 11.67 -9.14
C ALA A 22 9.18 11.64 -10.08
N SER A 23 8.87 10.48 -10.66
CA SER A 23 7.71 10.30 -11.54
C SER A 23 6.40 10.38 -10.76
N MET A 24 6.33 9.76 -9.58
CA MET A 24 5.17 9.84 -8.70
C MET A 24 4.96 11.27 -8.18
N GLN A 25 6.05 11.96 -7.82
CA GLN A 25 5.99 13.35 -7.37
C GLN A 25 5.45 14.29 -8.47
N LYS A 26 5.84 14.10 -9.73
CA LYS A 26 5.25 14.84 -10.85
C LYS A 26 3.75 14.57 -11.00
N ARG A 27 3.31 13.31 -10.89
CA ARG A 27 1.88 12.96 -10.95
C ARG A 27 1.10 13.58 -9.80
N ILE A 28 1.68 13.63 -8.60
CA ILE A 28 1.11 14.31 -7.44
C ILE A 28 0.95 15.82 -7.71
N GLU A 29 1.98 16.48 -8.26
CA GLU A 29 1.92 17.90 -8.61
C GLU A 29 0.85 18.18 -9.69
N GLU A 30 0.66 17.28 -10.65
CA GLU A 30 -0.40 17.38 -11.66
C GLU A 30 -1.79 17.18 -11.04
N LEU A 31 -1.95 16.21 -10.14
CA LEU A 31 -3.21 15.96 -9.42
C LEU A 31 -3.57 17.13 -8.50
N GLN A 32 -2.59 17.74 -7.83
CA GLN A 32 -2.82 18.92 -7.00
C GLN A 32 -3.26 20.13 -7.81
N LYS A 33 -2.76 20.30 -9.05
CA LYS A 33 -3.22 21.36 -9.96
C LYS A 33 -4.66 21.14 -10.42
N GLN A 34 -5.05 19.88 -10.64
CA GLN A 34 -6.41 19.52 -11.08
C GLN A 34 -7.41 19.51 -9.93
N HIS A 35 -6.96 19.21 -8.70
CA HIS A 35 -7.77 19.06 -7.50
C HIS A 35 -7.12 19.77 -6.30
N PRO A 36 -7.14 21.11 -6.27
CA PRO A 36 -6.54 21.88 -5.18
C PRO A 36 -7.18 21.58 -3.82
N GLU A 37 -8.46 21.15 -3.78
CA GLU A 37 -9.12 20.68 -2.56
C GLU A 37 -8.54 19.38 -1.97
N SER A 38 -7.77 18.62 -2.76
CA SER A 38 -7.14 17.35 -2.34
C SER A 38 -5.66 17.51 -1.94
N SER A 39 -5.18 18.75 -1.90
CA SER A 39 -3.77 19.13 -1.76
C SER A 39 -3.08 18.59 -0.50
N ASP A 40 -3.77 18.62 0.64
CA ASP A 40 -3.13 18.48 1.96
C ASP A 40 -2.48 17.11 2.21
N LYS A 41 -3.08 16.03 1.69
CA LYS A 41 -2.50 14.68 1.81
C LYS A 41 -1.54 14.39 0.66
N LEU A 42 -1.90 14.73 -0.59
CA LEU A 42 -1.07 14.42 -1.75
C LEU A 42 0.34 15.06 -1.65
N GLY A 43 0.43 16.29 -1.14
CA GLY A 43 1.70 16.99 -0.94
C GLY A 43 2.49 16.58 0.30
N SER A 44 1.87 15.89 1.26
CA SER A 44 2.52 15.52 2.53
C SER A 44 3.43 14.29 2.40
N GLY A 45 3.51 13.67 1.22
CA GLY A 45 4.32 12.46 1.01
C GLY A 45 3.77 11.21 1.70
N PHE A 46 2.47 11.17 2.06
CA PHE A 46 1.87 10.02 2.76
C PHE A 46 1.98 8.70 1.98
N TRP A 47 2.23 8.76 0.67
CA TRP A 47 2.38 7.61 -0.24
C TRP A 47 3.80 7.03 -0.25
N VAL A 48 4.81 7.77 0.25
CA VAL A 48 6.22 7.38 0.24
C VAL A 48 6.47 6.05 0.96
N PRO A 49 5.93 5.81 2.18
CA PRO A 49 6.11 4.53 2.87
C PRO A 49 5.55 3.34 2.09
N GLY A 50 4.46 3.54 1.33
CA GLY A 50 3.88 2.49 0.49
C GLY A 50 4.79 2.12 -0.69
N MET A 51 5.48 3.09 -1.29
CA MET A 51 6.44 2.83 -2.36
C MET A 51 7.70 2.13 -1.85
N GLN A 52 8.23 2.56 -0.70
CA GLN A 52 9.32 1.85 -0.01
C GLN A 52 8.94 0.40 0.28
N LEU A 53 7.76 0.17 0.86
CA LEU A 53 7.27 -1.18 1.16
C LEU A 53 7.20 -2.06 -0.08
N GLY A 54 6.72 -1.53 -1.22
CA GLY A 54 6.65 -2.30 -2.47
C GLY A 54 8.02 -2.72 -3.00
N ALA A 55 9.03 -1.86 -2.88
CA ALA A 55 10.39 -2.19 -3.28
C ALA A 55 11.02 -3.20 -2.31
N ASP A 56 10.88 -2.97 -1.01
CA ASP A 56 11.35 -3.85 0.06
C ASP A 56 10.78 -5.28 -0.09
N ILE A 57 9.48 -5.40 -0.41
CA ILE A 57 8.82 -6.68 -0.71
C ILE A 57 9.50 -7.41 -1.88
N ASN A 58 9.92 -6.68 -2.91
CA ASN A 58 10.51 -7.29 -4.11
C ASN A 58 11.99 -7.63 -3.95
N THR A 59 12.72 -6.90 -3.12
CA THR A 59 14.17 -7.09 -2.93
C THR A 59 14.52 -7.99 -1.75
N SER A 60 13.70 -8.01 -0.71
CA SER A 60 14.05 -8.63 0.56
C SER A 60 13.30 -9.92 0.86
N LEU A 61 12.11 -10.12 0.31
CA LEU A 61 11.35 -11.35 0.52
C LEU A 61 11.79 -12.42 -0.49
N ASP A 62 11.92 -13.66 -0.01
CA ASP A 62 11.99 -14.79 -0.91
C ASP A 62 10.67 -14.96 -1.66
N GLN A 63 10.72 -15.69 -2.78
CA GLN A 63 9.58 -15.85 -3.66
C GLN A 63 8.36 -16.47 -2.95
N SER A 64 8.55 -17.44 -2.05
CA SER A 64 7.44 -18.10 -1.35
C SER A 64 6.74 -17.14 -0.39
N THR A 65 7.51 -16.36 0.37
CA THR A 65 6.97 -15.35 1.30
C THR A 65 6.26 -14.23 0.54
N ARG A 66 6.85 -13.76 -0.57
CA ARG A 66 6.23 -12.76 -1.43
C ARG A 66 4.93 -13.25 -2.07
N ASP A 67 4.89 -14.48 -2.56
CA ASP A 67 3.69 -15.04 -3.19
C ASP A 67 2.56 -15.22 -2.16
N SER A 68 2.90 -15.69 -0.95
CA SER A 68 1.95 -15.79 0.16
C SER A 68 1.42 -14.41 0.56
N LEU A 69 2.30 -13.42 0.64
CA LEU A 69 1.92 -12.06 0.95
C LEU A 69 0.99 -11.46 -0.13
N ASN A 70 1.34 -11.63 -1.40
CA ASN A 70 0.54 -11.16 -2.53
C ASN A 70 -0.85 -11.81 -2.53
N ALA A 71 -0.94 -13.11 -2.26
CA ALA A 71 -2.22 -13.81 -2.15
C ALA A 71 -3.07 -13.26 -0.99
N CYS A 72 -2.45 -12.99 0.15
CA CYS A 72 -3.12 -12.40 1.31
C CYS A 72 -3.67 -11.00 0.96
N ILE A 73 -2.84 -10.12 0.40
CA ILE A 73 -3.24 -8.77 -0.01
C ILE A 73 -4.33 -8.82 -1.09
N ALA A 74 -4.16 -9.67 -2.12
CA ALA A 74 -5.16 -9.85 -3.16
C ALA A 74 -6.52 -10.24 -2.58
N SER A 75 -6.55 -11.13 -1.57
CA SER A 75 -7.81 -11.51 -0.92
C SER A 75 -8.47 -10.34 -0.16
N VAL A 76 -7.68 -9.41 0.41
CA VAL A 76 -8.20 -8.18 1.02
C VAL A 76 -8.88 -7.31 -0.04
N PHE A 77 -8.23 -7.10 -1.19
CA PHE A 77 -8.83 -6.36 -2.31
C PHE A 77 -10.08 -7.07 -2.87
N MET A 78 -10.05 -8.38 -3.03
CA MET A 78 -11.20 -9.16 -3.50
C MET A 78 -12.39 -9.09 -2.54
N SER A 79 -12.13 -9.00 -1.23
CA SER A 79 -13.17 -8.78 -0.22
C SER A 79 -13.67 -7.32 -0.17
N LYS A 80 -13.12 -6.42 -1.00
CA LYS A 80 -13.37 -4.98 -0.97
C LYS A 80 -13.17 -4.42 0.44
N PHE A 81 -12.10 -4.86 1.10
CA PHE A 81 -11.74 -4.47 2.47
C PHE A 81 -12.87 -4.72 3.48
N ASP A 82 -13.52 -5.89 3.41
CA ASP A 82 -14.59 -6.24 4.34
C ASP A 82 -14.10 -6.18 5.80
N PRO A 83 -14.72 -5.38 6.67
CA PRO A 83 -14.26 -5.24 8.05
C PRO A 83 -14.32 -6.56 8.83
N SER A 84 -15.13 -7.53 8.40
CA SER A 84 -15.18 -8.86 9.00
C SER A 84 -13.95 -9.72 8.68
N VAL A 85 -13.26 -9.47 7.55
CA VAL A 85 -12.09 -10.24 7.13
C VAL A 85 -10.77 -9.57 7.51
N LEU A 86 -10.75 -8.24 7.67
CA LEU A 86 -9.54 -7.47 7.95
C LEU A 86 -8.77 -7.96 9.19
N PRO A 87 -9.39 -8.31 10.34
CA PRO A 87 -8.66 -8.81 11.50
C PRO A 87 -7.91 -10.12 11.23
N ALA A 88 -8.55 -11.04 10.51
CA ALA A 88 -7.94 -12.32 10.14
C ALA A 88 -6.77 -12.10 9.15
N LYS A 89 -6.96 -11.21 8.17
CA LYS A 89 -5.93 -10.88 7.18
C LYS A 89 -4.75 -10.14 7.80
N ARG A 90 -5.00 -9.28 8.78
CA ARG A 90 -3.96 -8.64 9.59
C ARG A 90 -3.11 -9.67 10.33
N ALA A 91 -3.73 -10.66 10.97
CA ALA A 91 -3.01 -11.73 11.65
C ALA A 91 -2.20 -12.61 10.68
N GLU A 92 -2.77 -12.91 9.51
CA GLU A 92 -2.10 -13.65 8.44
C GLU A 92 -0.86 -12.90 7.93
N VAL A 93 -0.97 -11.59 7.70
CA VAL A 93 0.16 -10.72 7.35
C VAL A 93 1.25 -10.71 8.41
N GLN A 94 0.89 -10.60 9.69
CA GLN A 94 1.85 -10.66 10.80
C GLN A 94 2.58 -12.00 10.85
N THR A 95 1.91 -13.08 10.45
CA THR A 95 2.52 -14.42 10.38
C THR A 95 3.46 -14.55 9.19
N ILE A 96 3.04 -14.09 8.01
CA ILE A 96 3.85 -14.14 6.78
C ILE A 96 5.13 -13.29 6.93
N LEU A 97 5.01 -12.12 7.57
CA LEU A 97 6.12 -11.19 7.78
C LEU A 97 6.73 -11.28 9.18
N ALA A 98 6.63 -12.43 9.85
CA ALA A 98 7.16 -12.60 11.21
C ALA A 98 8.66 -12.28 11.32
N ASP A 99 9.43 -12.59 10.28
CA ASP A 99 10.87 -12.30 10.18
C ASP A 99 11.17 -10.88 9.65
N TYR A 100 10.15 -10.11 9.26
CA TYR A 100 10.24 -8.78 8.66
C TYR A 100 9.37 -7.75 9.42
N PRO A 101 9.66 -7.49 10.71
CA PRO A 101 8.78 -6.73 11.59
C PRO A 101 8.52 -5.29 11.15
N ASP A 102 9.47 -4.65 10.47
CA ASP A 102 9.31 -3.28 9.98
C ASP A 102 8.42 -3.20 8.73
N MET A 103 8.46 -4.22 7.87
CA MET A 103 7.50 -4.36 6.76
C MET A 103 6.10 -4.65 7.30
N ALA A 104 5.98 -5.52 8.30
CA ALA A 104 4.71 -5.83 8.96
C ALA A 104 4.07 -4.57 9.57
N LYS A 105 4.85 -3.74 10.27
CA LYS A 105 4.37 -2.45 10.83
C LYS A 105 3.95 -1.46 9.75
N THR A 106 4.73 -1.34 8.68
CA THR A 106 4.42 -0.40 7.59
C THR A 106 3.12 -0.81 6.91
N MET A 107 2.93 -2.10 6.64
CA MET A 107 1.70 -2.60 6.06
C MET A 107 0.49 -2.47 7.00
N ASP A 108 0.70 -2.66 8.30
CA ASP A 108 -0.30 -2.40 9.33
C ASP A 108 -0.80 -0.96 9.30
N ALA A 109 0.12 0.00 9.30
CA ALA A 109 -0.20 1.43 9.26
C ALA A 109 -0.89 1.84 7.96
N MET A 110 -0.47 1.28 6.82
CA MET A 110 -1.00 1.66 5.51
C MET A 110 -2.37 1.03 5.23
N ILE A 111 -2.53 -0.26 5.54
CA ILE A 111 -3.74 -1.03 5.18
C ILE A 111 -4.66 -1.13 6.39
N PHE A 112 -4.20 -1.73 7.48
CA PHE A 112 -5.09 -2.17 8.56
C PHE A 112 -5.45 -1.11 9.58
N GLN A 113 -4.72 0.00 9.70
CA GLN A 113 -5.10 1.11 10.60
C GLN A 113 -6.11 2.07 9.97
N ASN A 114 -6.39 1.93 8.67
CA ASN A 114 -7.31 2.78 7.91
C ASN A 114 -8.71 2.16 7.73
N GLU A 115 -9.14 1.23 8.60
CA GLU A 115 -10.41 0.48 8.46
C GLU A 115 -11.63 1.39 8.23
N LYS A 116 -11.70 2.54 8.91
CA LYS A 116 -12.80 3.51 8.74
C LYS A 116 -12.82 4.12 7.34
N ALA A 117 -11.65 4.40 6.77
CA ALA A 117 -11.54 4.91 5.40
C ALA A 117 -11.96 3.84 4.40
N TRP A 118 -11.57 2.58 4.63
CA TRP A 118 -11.98 1.45 3.80
C TRP A 118 -13.47 1.17 3.86
N ALA A 119 -14.07 1.22 5.06
CA ALA A 119 -15.52 1.10 5.21
C ALA A 119 -16.26 2.21 4.44
N SER A 120 -15.78 3.45 4.55
CA SER A 120 -16.38 4.58 3.81
C SER A 120 -16.23 4.42 2.29
N LEU A 121 -15.07 3.94 1.83
CA LEU A 121 -14.82 3.68 0.42
C LEU A 121 -15.69 2.52 -0.10
N ARG A 122 -15.88 1.47 0.69
CA ARG A 122 -16.77 0.34 0.37
C ARG A 122 -18.23 0.79 0.26
N ASP A 123 -18.71 1.62 1.18
CA ASP A 123 -20.07 2.15 1.11
C ASP A 123 -20.28 3.03 -0.13
N TYR A 124 -19.27 3.83 -0.50
CA TYR A 124 -19.27 4.59 -1.74
C TYR A 124 -19.26 3.67 -2.97
N ALA A 125 -18.39 2.66 -2.99
CA ALA A 125 -18.29 1.69 -4.07
C ALA A 125 -19.59 0.90 -4.26
N ALA A 126 -20.21 0.43 -3.18
CA ALA A 126 -21.48 -0.30 -3.25
C ALA A 126 -22.61 0.57 -3.85
N LYS A 127 -22.64 1.86 -3.52
CA LYS A 127 -23.56 2.82 -4.15
C LYS A 127 -23.26 2.98 -5.64
N LYS A 128 -22.00 3.18 -6.01
CA LYS A 128 -21.57 3.32 -7.41
C LYS A 128 -21.80 2.07 -8.26
N GLU A 129 -21.59 0.88 -7.72
CA GLU A 129 -21.91 -0.38 -8.40
C GLU A 129 -23.41 -0.53 -8.63
N THR A 130 -24.22 -0.12 -7.65
CA THR A 130 -25.69 -0.21 -7.76
C THR A 130 -26.27 0.85 -8.71
N GLU A 131 -25.71 2.06 -8.73
CA GLU A 131 -26.22 3.19 -9.51
C GLU A 131 -25.69 3.19 -10.95
N ASP A 132 -24.38 2.97 -11.13
CA ASP A 132 -23.67 3.19 -12.39
C ASP A 132 -23.06 1.89 -12.98
N GLY A 133 -23.13 0.76 -12.25
CA GLY A 133 -22.48 -0.49 -12.64
C GLY A 133 -20.94 -0.44 -12.60
N VAL A 134 -20.37 0.57 -11.93
CA VAL A 134 -18.92 0.81 -11.89
C VAL A 134 -18.30 0.11 -10.68
N ASP A 135 -17.43 -0.87 -10.93
CA ASP A 135 -16.58 -1.44 -9.88
C ASP A 135 -15.42 -0.50 -9.57
N VAL A 136 -15.56 0.25 -8.47
CA VAL A 136 -14.57 1.22 -7.98
C VAL A 136 -13.24 0.57 -7.61
N PHE A 137 -13.22 -0.72 -7.29
CA PHE A 137 -12.01 -1.44 -6.91
C PHE A 137 -11.34 -2.16 -8.08
N GLY A 138 -11.99 -2.23 -9.26
CA GLY A 138 -11.44 -2.90 -10.46
C GLY A 138 -11.17 -4.40 -10.26
N VAL A 139 -11.90 -5.03 -9.33
CA VAL A 139 -11.81 -6.46 -8.96
C VAL A 139 -12.65 -7.33 -9.89
N SER A 140 -13.58 -6.74 -10.65
CA SER A 140 -14.46 -7.44 -11.55
C SER A 140 -13.70 -7.91 -12.79
N CYS A 141 -13.14 -9.12 -12.72
CA CYS A 141 -13.00 -9.97 -13.91
C CYS A 141 -14.40 -10.09 -14.52
N ALA A 142 -14.57 -9.54 -15.73
CA ALA A 142 -15.79 -9.67 -16.50
C ALA A 142 -16.19 -11.15 -16.61
N ALA A 143 -17.25 -11.53 -15.91
CA ALA A 143 -18.07 -12.66 -16.30
C ALA A 143 -18.91 -12.23 -17.51
N GLU A 144 -18.28 -12.13 -18.68
CA GLU A 144 -18.99 -12.17 -19.96
C GLU A 144 -19.18 -13.64 -20.34
N GLU A 145 -20.22 -14.25 -19.79
CA GLU A 145 -20.88 -15.40 -20.43
C GLU A 145 -22.10 -14.87 -21.18
N LYS A 146 -22.00 -14.82 -22.52
CA LYS A 146 -23.10 -15.18 -23.41
C LYS A 146 -22.63 -15.59 -24.79
#